data_AF-A0A1N6SUN8-F1
#
_entry.id   AF-A0A1N6SUN8-F1
#
_cell.length_a   1.000
_cell.length_b   1.000
_cell.length_c   1.000
_cell.angle_alpha   90.00
_cell.angle_beta   90.00
_cell.angle_gamma   90.00
#
_symmetry.space_group_name_H-M   'P 1'
#
loop_
_entity.id
_entity.type
_entity.pdbx_description
1 polymer ?
#
loop_
_entity_poly.entity_id
_entity_poly.type
_entity_poly.pdbx_seq_one_letter_code
_entity_poly.pdbx_strand_id
1 'polypeptide(L)'
;MEERDVRRLLSTALGSEPPSPFDSANVVTRGRRTRRRRRLAASGGVVLAVAAVTLPLVAGLQPSATTTVAGGRESAPATRSAGPTVSPSPSRSVAPSPSGAVVPSTTTTPSDVPTGRVVLTAGCATADPSAGADDEHGLPANQPKLMELYGRVEPAVKRRFPQVYAGGRLASPRDRIEVFRKPSSAFDEYVLREFARDCVAVFDARYSAREIKARADQIIADRAYWAARGITVASVGYDYIGQVVPVGVTGDVERARAEIPHRYRSGVPVEIIEHKAIFRAW
;
A
#
# COMPACT_ATOMS: atom_id res chain seq x y z
N MET A 1 35.75 17.15 -13.79
CA MET A 1 34.72 18.04 -14.39
C MET A 1 34.44 19.10 -13.34
N GLU A 2 34.90 20.34 -13.57
CA GLU A 2 34.84 21.39 -12.57
C GLU A 2 33.45 22.05 -12.52
N GLU A 3 33.07 22.60 -11.37
CA GLU A 3 31.77 23.27 -11.17
C GLU A 3 31.49 24.36 -12.22
N ARG A 4 32.56 24.97 -12.76
CA ARG A 4 32.49 25.97 -13.83
C ARG A 4 31.96 25.39 -15.14
N ASP A 5 32.29 24.15 -15.48
CA ASP A 5 31.79 23.48 -16.69
C ASP A 5 30.31 23.14 -16.56
N VAL A 6 29.88 22.72 -15.36
CA VAL A 6 28.46 22.43 -15.08
C VAL A 6 27.62 23.71 -15.19
N ARG A 7 28.09 24.83 -14.63
CA ARG A 7 27.41 26.13 -14.77
C ARG A 7 27.35 26.59 -16.21
N ARG A 8 28.42 26.39 -16.98
CA ARG A 8 28.47 26.76 -18.40
C ARG A 8 27.47 25.94 -19.21
N LEU A 9 27.45 24.62 -19.04
CA LEU A 9 26.49 23.73 -19.70
C LEU A 9 25.03 24.04 -19.33
N LEU A 10 24.75 24.36 -18.06
CA LEU A 10 23.42 24.77 -17.64
C LEU A 10 23.00 26.12 -18.24
N SER A 11 23.90 27.10 -18.30
CA SER A 11 23.62 28.40 -18.91
C SER A 11 23.41 28.33 -20.42
N THR A 12 24.06 27.38 -21.11
CA THR A 12 23.89 27.16 -22.55
C THR A 12 22.65 26.33 -22.87
N ALA A 13 22.28 25.37 -22.01
CA ALA A 13 21.07 24.57 -22.17
C ALA A 13 19.79 25.34 -21.84
N LEU A 14 19.87 26.27 -20.88
CA LEU A 14 18.78 27.20 -20.54
C LEU A 14 18.86 28.46 -21.41
N GLY A 15 18.96 28.26 -22.73
CA GLY A 15 18.91 29.35 -23.71
C GLY A 15 17.76 30.32 -23.42
N SER A 16 17.91 31.55 -23.89
CA SER A 16 17.03 32.72 -23.69
C SER A 16 15.63 32.56 -24.31
N GLU A 17 15.01 31.41 -24.11
CA GLU A 17 13.63 31.13 -24.44
C GLU A 17 12.78 31.72 -23.30
N PRO A 18 12.00 32.78 -23.58
CA PRO A 18 11.15 33.38 -22.56
C PRO A 18 10.24 32.29 -21.99
N PRO A 19 10.05 32.23 -20.66
CA PRO A 19 9.20 31.22 -20.05
C PRO A 19 7.83 31.30 -20.72
N SER A 20 7.43 30.20 -21.37
CA SER A 20 6.09 30.07 -21.94
C SER A 20 5.10 30.50 -20.85
N PRO A 21 4.22 31.48 -21.10
CA PRO A 21 3.34 32.01 -20.07
C PRO A 21 2.54 30.83 -19.50
N PHE A 22 2.85 30.50 -18.25
CA PHE A 22 2.22 29.39 -17.57
C PHE A 22 0.75 29.74 -17.39
N ASP A 23 -0.10 29.14 -18.22
CA ASP A 23 -1.54 29.39 -18.22
C ASP A 23 -2.19 28.73 -17.00
N SER A 24 -2.00 29.40 -15.87
CA SER A 24 -2.55 29.05 -14.57
C SER A 24 -4.08 28.98 -14.61
N ALA A 25 -4.73 29.80 -15.46
CA ALA A 25 -6.17 29.78 -15.65
C ALA A 25 -6.65 28.45 -16.27
N ASN A 26 -5.92 27.92 -17.26
CA ASN A 26 -6.22 26.61 -17.83
C ASN A 26 -5.94 25.46 -16.85
N VAL A 27 -4.91 25.56 -16.00
CA VAL A 27 -4.64 24.54 -14.96
C VAL A 27 -5.75 24.52 -13.90
N VAL A 28 -6.21 25.68 -13.44
CA VAL A 28 -7.27 25.79 -12.41
C VAL A 28 -8.62 25.32 -12.95
N THR A 29 -8.97 25.70 -14.19
CA THR A 29 -10.23 25.26 -14.83
C THR A 29 -10.22 23.75 -15.11
N ARG A 30 -9.09 23.19 -15.56
CA ARG A 30 -8.91 21.74 -15.76
C ARG A 30 -8.99 20.97 -14.43
N GLY A 31 -8.46 21.55 -13.34
CA GLY A 31 -8.60 21.00 -11.98
C GLY A 31 -10.06 20.93 -11.51
N ARG A 32 -10.82 22.02 -11.67
CA ARG A 32 -12.24 22.10 -11.25
C ARG A 32 -13.14 21.11 -12.00
N ARG A 33 -12.91 20.89 -13.30
CA ARG A 33 -13.71 19.97 -14.12
C ARG A 33 -13.52 18.51 -13.72
N THR A 34 -12.29 18.12 -13.40
CA THR A 34 -11.94 16.77 -12.94
C THR A 34 -12.56 16.47 -11.57
N ARG A 35 -12.62 17.46 -10.68
CA ARG A 35 -13.22 17.34 -9.33
C ARG A 35 -14.74 17.21 -9.37
N ARG A 36 -15.43 17.94 -10.26
CA ARG A 36 -16.89 17.76 -10.49
C ARG A 36 -17.23 16.37 -11.03
N ARG A 37 -16.41 15.80 -11.93
CA ARG A 37 -16.62 14.43 -12.43
C ARG A 37 -16.47 13.37 -11.33
N ARG A 38 -15.53 13.54 -10.40
CA ARG A 38 -15.40 12.63 -9.24
C ARG A 38 -16.57 12.71 -8.26
N ARG A 39 -17.17 13.90 -8.08
CA ARG A 39 -18.38 14.05 -7.26
C ARG A 39 -19.61 13.34 -7.85
N LEU A 40 -19.71 13.25 -9.19
CA LEU A 40 -20.81 12.53 -9.84
C LEU A 40 -20.58 11.00 -9.89
N ALA A 41 -19.34 10.52 -9.82
CA ALA A 41 -19.05 9.08 -9.76
C ALA A 41 -19.36 8.45 -8.39
N ALA A 42 -19.49 9.25 -7.33
CA ALA A 42 -19.91 8.79 -6.00
C ALA A 42 -21.45 8.66 -5.87
N SER A 43 -22.22 9.11 -6.86
CA SER A 43 -23.68 9.03 -6.89
C SER A 43 -24.16 8.57 -8.27
N GLY A 44 -24.09 7.24 -8.50
CA GLY A 44 -24.85 6.48 -9.50
C GLY A 44 -24.99 7.01 -10.94
N GLY A 45 -24.45 6.27 -11.92
CA GLY A 45 -24.99 6.26 -13.29
C GLY A 45 -23.98 6.47 -14.41
N VAL A 46 -23.96 5.51 -15.34
CA VAL A 46 -23.18 5.47 -16.59
C VAL A 46 -23.63 6.55 -17.56
N VAL A 47 -22.71 7.36 -18.13
CA VAL A 47 -22.80 7.88 -19.52
C VAL A 47 -21.40 8.08 -20.13
N LEU A 48 -21.21 7.53 -21.33
CA LEU A 48 -20.07 7.66 -22.24
C LEU A 48 -19.91 9.10 -22.78
N ALA A 49 -18.67 9.58 -22.91
CA ALA A 49 -18.36 10.67 -23.84
C ALA A 49 -16.88 10.59 -24.29
N VAL A 50 -16.69 10.20 -25.55
CA VAL A 50 -15.42 10.09 -26.27
C VAL A 50 -15.00 11.47 -26.77
N ALA A 51 -13.74 11.85 -26.57
CA ALA A 51 -13.11 12.96 -27.28
C ALA A 51 -11.74 12.49 -27.78
N ALA A 52 -11.62 12.37 -29.11
CA ALA A 52 -10.41 11.99 -29.81
C ALA A 52 -9.44 13.18 -29.86
N VAL A 53 -8.17 12.93 -29.51
CA VAL A 53 -7.05 13.83 -29.78
C VAL A 53 -5.94 13.00 -30.38
N THR A 54 -5.55 13.34 -31.60
CA THR A 54 -4.49 12.69 -32.39
C THR A 54 -3.14 13.39 -32.20
N LEU A 55 -2.05 12.65 -32.50
CA LEU A 55 -0.65 13.04 -32.82
C LEU A 55 0.43 12.58 -31.80
N PRO A 56 1.71 12.44 -32.20
CA PRO A 56 2.25 11.55 -33.23
C PRO A 56 3.40 10.66 -32.70
N LEU A 57 3.72 9.59 -33.43
CA LEU A 57 4.86 8.67 -33.21
C LEU A 57 6.21 9.41 -33.09
N VAL A 58 7.04 9.01 -32.12
CA VAL A 58 8.50 9.14 -32.22
C VAL A 58 9.13 7.78 -31.95
N ALA A 59 9.86 7.30 -32.96
CA ALA A 59 10.60 6.06 -32.97
C ALA A 59 12.07 6.27 -32.57
N GLY A 60 12.69 5.20 -32.07
CA GLY A 60 14.14 5.03 -31.92
C GLY A 60 14.62 5.00 -30.47
N LEU A 61 15.64 4.24 -30.08
CA LEU A 61 16.55 3.29 -30.73
C LEU A 61 17.11 2.39 -29.60
N GLN A 62 17.33 1.11 -29.88
CA GLN A 62 18.08 0.20 -29.00
C GLN A 62 19.58 0.52 -29.05
N PRO A 63 20.35 0.06 -28.05
CA PRO A 63 21.31 -0.99 -28.39
C PRO A 63 21.43 -2.13 -27.37
N SER A 64 21.74 -3.29 -27.95
CA SER A 64 22.09 -4.57 -27.35
C SER A 64 23.40 -4.54 -26.55
N ALA A 65 23.48 -5.36 -25.49
CA ALA A 65 24.74 -5.89 -24.99
C ALA A 65 24.52 -7.35 -24.54
N THR A 66 24.95 -8.26 -25.39
CA THR A 66 25.14 -9.69 -25.13
C THR A 66 26.38 -9.88 -24.26
N THR A 67 26.28 -10.68 -23.21
CA THR A 67 27.47 -11.27 -22.57
C THR A 67 27.23 -12.76 -22.37
N THR A 68 27.89 -13.51 -23.23
CA THR A 68 27.95 -14.98 -23.23
C THR A 68 29.02 -15.39 -22.21
N VAL A 69 28.67 -16.18 -21.20
CA VAL A 69 29.64 -16.98 -20.43
C VAL A 69 29.21 -18.43 -20.47
N ALA A 70 30.10 -19.23 -21.03
CA ALA A 70 30.01 -20.66 -21.23
C ALA A 70 30.71 -21.41 -20.08
N GLY A 71 30.22 -22.62 -19.81
CA GLY A 71 30.84 -23.62 -18.93
C GLY A 71 29.78 -24.18 -17.98
N GLY A 72 29.40 -25.45 -17.99
CA GLY A 72 29.97 -26.63 -18.62
C GLY A 72 29.85 -27.79 -17.64
N ARG A 73 29.31 -28.92 -18.13
CA ARG A 73 29.22 -30.28 -17.54
C ARG A 73 28.19 -30.58 -16.45
N GLU A 74 27.66 -31.79 -16.30
CA GLU A 74 27.45 -33.00 -17.13
C GLU A 74 26.79 -34.04 -16.19
N SER A 75 25.75 -34.74 -16.67
CA SER A 75 25.23 -36.10 -16.34
C SER A 75 25.16 -36.58 -14.88
N ALA A 76 24.10 -37.23 -14.36
CA ALA A 76 23.47 -38.48 -14.86
C ALA A 76 22.19 -38.84 -14.02
N PRO A 77 21.43 -39.91 -14.36
CA PRO A 77 20.01 -40.11 -14.01
C PRO A 77 19.69 -41.29 -13.05
N ALA A 78 18.37 -41.56 -12.90
CA ALA A 78 17.65 -42.68 -12.24
C ALA A 78 17.27 -42.40 -10.76
N THR A 79 16.09 -42.78 -10.24
CA THR A 79 15.32 -44.02 -10.44
C THR A 79 13.84 -43.82 -10.06
N ARG A 80 12.92 -44.49 -10.78
CA ARG A 80 11.50 -44.67 -10.43
C ARG A 80 11.36 -45.54 -9.17
N SER A 81 10.34 -45.28 -8.34
CA SER A 81 9.72 -46.34 -7.54
C SER A 81 8.24 -46.04 -7.29
N ALA A 82 7.44 -47.09 -7.32
CA ALA A 82 6.00 -47.12 -7.52
C ALA A 82 5.23 -47.51 -6.24
N GLY A 83 4.02 -46.95 -6.09
CA GLY A 83 2.87 -47.49 -5.33
C GLY A 83 2.95 -47.47 -3.79
N PRO A 84 1.84 -47.69 -3.05
CA PRO A 84 0.53 -48.17 -3.51
C PRO A 84 -0.69 -47.29 -3.17
N THR A 85 -1.75 -47.56 -3.92
CA THR A 85 -3.18 -47.29 -3.72
C THR A 85 -3.69 -47.62 -2.32
N VAL A 86 -4.47 -46.72 -1.69
CA VAL A 86 -5.39 -47.09 -0.60
C VAL A 86 -6.78 -46.48 -0.82
N SER A 87 -7.74 -47.38 -0.65
CA SER A 87 -9.20 -47.39 -0.84
C SER A 87 -10.06 -46.19 -0.39
N PRO A 88 -11.25 -46.03 -1.01
CA PRO A 88 -12.31 -45.11 -0.61
C PRO A 88 -13.39 -45.77 0.29
N SER A 89 -14.03 -44.99 1.18
CA SER A 89 -15.30 -45.31 1.87
C SER A 89 -15.77 -44.14 2.76
N PRO A 90 -17.05 -44.04 3.14
CA PRO A 90 -18.21 -43.90 2.28
C PRO A 90 -19.06 -42.65 2.65
N SER A 91 -19.99 -42.35 1.75
CA SER A 91 -21.02 -41.32 1.79
C SER A 91 -21.77 -41.20 3.12
N ARG A 92 -21.82 -39.99 3.69
CA ARG A 92 -22.80 -39.62 4.72
C ARG A 92 -23.87 -38.74 4.07
N SER A 93 -25.01 -39.36 3.80
CA SER A 93 -26.26 -38.72 3.42
C SER A 93 -26.76 -37.88 4.60
N VAL A 94 -26.88 -36.56 4.43
CA VAL A 94 -27.53 -35.67 5.40
C VAL A 94 -28.77 -35.08 4.74
N ALA A 95 -29.88 -35.26 5.43
CA ALA A 95 -31.24 -34.89 5.03
C ALA A 95 -31.43 -33.37 4.82
N PRO A 96 -32.41 -32.98 3.98
CA PRO A 96 -32.79 -31.58 3.81
C PRO A 96 -33.54 -31.06 5.03
N SER A 97 -33.04 -29.98 5.65
CA SER A 97 -33.74 -29.23 6.69
C SER A 97 -34.36 -27.94 6.11
N PRO A 98 -35.51 -27.49 6.63
CA PRO A 98 -36.48 -26.68 5.90
C PRO A 98 -36.14 -25.18 5.87
N SER A 99 -36.67 -24.54 4.82
CA SER A 99 -36.77 -23.09 4.60
C SER A 99 -36.98 -22.29 5.88
N GLY A 100 -35.94 -21.55 6.27
CA GLY A 100 -35.99 -20.47 7.23
C GLY A 100 -35.91 -19.13 6.51
N ALA A 101 -36.73 -18.19 6.97
CA ALA A 101 -37.02 -16.89 6.37
C ALA A 101 -35.78 -16.06 5.97
N VAL A 102 -35.91 -15.40 4.82
CA VAL A 102 -35.01 -14.35 4.32
C VAL A 102 -35.08 -13.16 5.28
N VAL A 103 -34.14 -13.08 6.22
CA VAL A 103 -33.85 -11.86 6.97
C VAL A 103 -32.95 -10.99 6.08
N PRO A 104 -33.26 -9.71 5.87
CA PRO A 104 -32.38 -8.82 5.12
C PRO A 104 -31.06 -8.64 5.89
N SER A 105 -30.02 -9.34 5.42
CA SER A 105 -28.64 -9.13 5.86
C SER A 105 -28.23 -7.72 5.45
N THR A 106 -28.27 -6.79 6.40
CA THR A 106 -27.52 -5.54 6.31
C THR A 106 -26.04 -5.92 6.29
N THR A 107 -25.44 -5.88 5.10
CA THR A 107 -24.00 -6.00 4.87
C THR A 107 -23.31 -4.86 5.62
N THR A 108 -23.11 -5.07 6.91
CA THR A 108 -22.26 -4.23 7.74
C THR A 108 -20.86 -4.61 7.34
N THR A 109 -20.21 -3.77 6.55
CA THR A 109 -18.80 -3.90 6.19
C THR A 109 -18.02 -4.19 7.48
N PRO A 110 -17.24 -5.29 7.56
CA PRO A 110 -16.47 -5.60 8.76
C PRO A 110 -15.62 -4.38 9.06
N SER A 111 -15.96 -3.69 10.14
CA SER A 111 -15.23 -2.51 10.55
C SER A 111 -13.86 -3.01 10.99
N ASP A 112 -12.82 -2.60 10.25
CA ASP A 112 -11.39 -2.72 10.61
C ASP A 112 -11.07 -1.91 11.88
N VAL A 113 -11.83 -2.14 12.95
CA VAL A 113 -11.57 -1.59 14.27
C VAL A 113 -10.54 -2.53 14.90
N PRO A 114 -9.34 -2.03 15.22
CA PRO A 114 -8.34 -2.84 15.93
C PRO A 114 -8.98 -3.36 17.22
N THR A 115 -9.07 -4.67 17.38
CA THR A 115 -9.67 -5.34 18.55
C THR A 115 -8.76 -5.34 19.79
N GLY A 116 -7.64 -4.63 19.73
CA GLY A 116 -6.63 -4.56 20.79
C GLY A 116 -6.89 -3.48 21.83
N ARG A 117 -6.03 -3.45 22.86
CA ARG A 117 -6.05 -2.39 23.87
C ARG A 117 -5.68 -1.08 23.20
N VAL A 118 -6.46 -0.03 23.48
CA VAL A 118 -6.15 1.34 23.05
C VAL A 118 -5.60 2.11 24.24
N VAL A 119 -4.46 2.76 24.07
CA VAL A 119 -3.89 3.70 25.06
C VAL A 119 -4.05 5.12 24.50
N LEU A 120 -4.65 6.01 25.28
CA LEU A 120 -4.88 7.41 24.91
C LEU A 120 -4.05 8.33 25.79
N THR A 121 -3.36 9.29 25.19
CA THR A 121 -2.73 10.40 25.93
C THR A 121 -3.78 11.35 26.50
N ALA A 122 -3.41 12.12 27.53
CA ALA A 122 -4.34 13.06 28.18
C ALA A 122 -4.85 14.15 27.22
N GLY A 123 -4.05 14.57 26.24
CA GLY A 123 -4.45 15.52 25.19
C GLY A 123 -5.63 15.07 24.34
N CYS A 124 -6.00 13.78 24.36
CA CYS A 124 -7.22 13.32 23.71
C CYS A 124 -8.52 13.71 24.40
N ALA A 125 -8.48 14.12 25.69
CA ALA A 125 -9.66 14.64 26.37
C ALA A 125 -10.16 15.96 25.77
N THR A 126 -9.31 16.68 25.05
CA THR A 126 -9.61 17.97 24.42
C THR A 126 -9.64 17.89 22.89
N ALA A 127 -9.57 16.69 22.31
CA ALA A 127 -9.64 16.52 20.86
C ALA A 127 -11.04 16.88 20.36
N ASP A 128 -11.10 17.81 19.41
CA ASP A 128 -12.36 18.27 18.83
C ASP A 128 -12.60 17.55 17.50
N PRO A 129 -13.55 16.59 17.42
CA PRO A 129 -13.82 15.89 16.17
C PRO A 129 -14.31 16.84 15.06
N SER A 130 -14.87 18.00 15.41
CA SER A 130 -15.28 19.02 14.43
C SER A 130 -14.09 19.71 13.76
N ALA A 131 -12.89 19.65 14.35
CA ALA A 131 -11.66 20.13 13.72
C ALA A 131 -11.29 19.33 12.46
N GLY A 132 -11.86 18.13 12.28
CA GLY A 132 -11.75 17.34 11.05
C GLY A 132 -12.66 17.80 9.91
N ALA A 133 -13.46 18.85 10.10
CA ALA A 133 -14.28 19.42 9.03
C ALA A 133 -13.43 19.92 7.87
N ASP A 134 -14.00 19.85 6.67
CA ASP A 134 -13.36 20.34 5.45
C ASP A 134 -13.16 21.87 5.50
N ASP A 135 -11.98 22.33 5.11
CA ASP A 135 -11.63 23.73 4.86
C ASP A 135 -12.25 24.25 3.54
N GLU A 136 -11.94 25.50 3.18
CA GLU A 136 -12.38 26.12 1.93
C GLU A 136 -11.89 25.39 0.65
N HIS A 137 -10.92 24.48 0.78
CA HIS A 137 -10.37 23.67 -0.29
C HIS A 137 -10.90 22.23 -0.28
N GLY A 138 -11.74 21.84 0.69
CA GLY A 138 -12.24 20.47 0.84
C GLY A 138 -11.19 19.51 1.39
N LEU A 139 -10.26 20.00 2.20
CA LEU A 139 -9.28 19.21 2.96
C LEU A 139 -9.59 19.34 4.46
N PRO A 140 -9.30 18.33 5.30
CA PRO A 140 -9.54 18.46 6.74
C PRO A 140 -8.76 19.65 7.32
N ALA A 141 -9.45 20.58 7.98
CA ALA A 141 -8.87 21.82 8.49
C ALA A 141 -7.75 21.58 9.52
N ASN A 142 -7.82 20.47 10.27
CA ASN A 142 -6.78 20.06 11.21
C ASN A 142 -5.55 19.39 10.58
N GLN A 143 -5.52 19.16 9.26
CA GLN A 143 -4.46 18.41 8.60
C GLN A 143 -3.05 19.01 8.84
N PRO A 144 -2.81 20.33 8.74
CA PRO A 144 -1.48 20.90 9.01
C PRO A 144 -0.98 20.63 10.45
N LYS A 145 -1.85 20.82 11.45
CA LYS A 145 -1.56 20.54 12.86
C LYS A 145 -1.23 19.06 13.08
N LEU A 146 -2.00 18.15 12.48
CA LEU A 146 -1.73 16.72 12.58
C LEU A 146 -0.43 16.31 11.87
N MET A 147 -0.10 16.92 10.73
CA MET A 147 1.18 16.67 10.05
C MET A 147 2.37 17.13 10.90
N GLU A 148 2.28 18.29 11.54
CA GLU A 148 3.30 18.78 12.47
C GLU A 148 3.48 17.81 13.66
N LEU A 149 2.37 17.41 14.30
CA LEU A 149 2.39 16.45 15.40
C LEU A 149 2.99 15.11 14.96
N TYR A 150 2.57 14.56 13.82
CA TYR A 150 3.11 13.31 13.28
C TYR A 150 4.61 13.40 13.01
N GLY A 151 5.08 14.53 12.47
CA GLY A 151 6.49 14.83 12.22
C GLY A 151 7.35 14.85 13.49
N ARG A 152 6.76 15.08 14.67
CA ARG A 152 7.44 14.94 15.97
C ARG A 152 7.36 13.52 16.51
N VAL A 153 6.17 12.91 16.46
CA VAL A 153 5.89 11.58 17.04
C VAL A 153 6.72 10.50 16.35
N GLU A 154 6.63 10.39 15.03
CA GLU A 154 7.23 9.29 14.26
C GLU A 154 8.74 9.14 14.48
N PRO A 155 9.59 10.17 14.26
CA PRO A 155 11.03 10.01 14.42
C PRO A 155 11.43 9.69 15.87
N ALA A 156 10.68 10.20 16.86
CA ALA A 156 10.94 9.94 18.26
C ALA A 156 10.68 8.47 18.64
N VAL A 157 9.50 7.93 18.27
CA VAL A 157 9.16 6.53 18.57
C VAL A 157 9.96 5.55 17.74
N LYS A 158 10.23 5.86 16.46
CA LYS A 158 11.01 4.99 15.56
C LYS A 158 12.47 4.84 16.01
N ARG A 159 13.09 5.93 16.48
CA ARG A 159 14.46 5.91 17.00
C ARG A 159 14.56 5.12 18.30
N ARG A 160 13.61 5.31 19.22
CA ARG A 160 13.69 4.73 20.58
C ARG A 160 13.16 3.29 20.65
N PHE A 161 12.17 2.94 19.82
CA PHE A 161 11.47 1.65 19.86
C PHE A 161 11.37 0.97 18.49
N PRO A 162 12.48 0.76 17.76
CA PRO A 162 12.45 0.24 16.39
C PRO A 162 11.89 -1.19 16.27
N GLN A 163 11.92 -1.98 17.36
CA GLN A 163 11.39 -3.35 17.37
C GLN A 163 9.90 -3.43 17.70
N VAL A 164 9.29 -2.31 18.10
CA VAL A 164 7.94 -2.26 18.65
C VAL A 164 7.04 -1.40 17.77
N TYR A 165 7.54 -0.28 17.26
CA TYR A 165 6.80 0.61 16.37
C TYR A 165 6.36 -0.13 15.10
N ALA A 166 5.05 -0.08 14.80
CA ALA A 166 4.42 -0.70 13.63
C ALA A 166 4.02 0.30 12.54
N GLY A 167 3.95 1.59 12.86
CA GLY A 167 3.56 2.65 11.94
C GLY A 167 2.69 3.68 12.63
N GLY A 168 2.21 4.66 11.86
CA GLY A 168 1.19 5.58 12.33
C GLY A 168 0.44 6.22 11.17
N ARG A 169 -0.70 6.83 11.49
CA ARG A 169 -1.55 7.55 10.54
C ARG A 169 -2.20 8.77 11.17
N LEU A 170 -2.59 9.71 10.32
CA LEU A 170 -3.42 10.84 10.70
C LEU A 170 -4.88 10.38 10.68
N ALA A 171 -5.55 10.46 11.83
CA ALA A 171 -6.99 10.24 11.92
C ALA A 171 -7.71 11.59 11.97
N SER A 172 -7.69 12.31 10.84
CA SER A 172 -8.26 13.66 10.73
C SER A 172 -9.69 13.79 11.25
N PRO A 173 -10.64 12.85 10.95
CA PRO A 173 -12.00 12.92 11.50
C PRO A 173 -12.09 12.80 13.03
N ARG A 174 -11.00 12.42 13.71
CA ARG A 174 -10.93 12.24 15.16
C ARG A 174 -9.90 13.15 15.83
N ASP A 175 -9.40 14.15 15.10
CA ASP A 175 -8.35 15.11 15.51
C ASP A 175 -7.19 14.49 16.30
N ARG A 176 -6.62 13.40 15.76
CA ARG A 176 -5.54 12.68 16.45
C ARG A 176 -4.57 11.96 15.53
N ILE A 177 -3.43 11.60 16.10
CA ILE A 177 -2.51 10.63 15.52
C ILE A 177 -2.82 9.24 16.09
N GLU A 178 -2.91 8.25 15.21
CA GLU A 178 -3.01 6.84 15.59
C GLU A 178 -1.65 6.18 15.34
N VAL A 179 -1.05 5.65 16.40
CA VAL A 179 0.24 4.96 16.39
C VAL A 179 -0.01 3.48 16.62
N PHE A 180 0.58 2.63 15.80
CA PHE A 180 0.47 1.18 15.93
C PHE A 180 1.76 0.62 16.51
N ARG A 181 1.66 -0.35 17.43
CA ARG A 181 2.83 -1.00 18.04
C ARG A 181 2.58 -2.43 18.51
N LYS A 182 3.63 -3.24 18.59
CA LYS A 182 3.57 -4.51 19.33
C LYS A 182 3.32 -4.26 20.82
N PRO A 183 2.55 -5.10 21.54
CA PRO A 183 2.38 -5.05 23.00
C PRO A 183 3.67 -4.68 23.76
N SER A 184 3.71 -3.50 24.40
CA SER A 184 4.90 -2.98 25.07
C SER A 184 4.59 -1.83 26.04
N SER A 185 4.61 -2.10 27.35
CA SER A 185 4.35 -1.08 28.39
C SER A 185 5.36 0.07 28.36
N ALA A 186 6.64 -0.20 28.11
CA ALA A 186 7.67 0.83 28.02
C ALA A 186 7.42 1.82 26.87
N PHE A 187 6.76 1.38 25.81
CA PHE A 187 6.36 2.26 24.70
C PHE A 187 5.16 3.12 25.13
N ASP A 188 4.17 2.51 25.77
CA ASP A 188 2.98 3.21 26.26
C ASP A 188 3.35 4.31 27.24
N GLU A 189 4.16 3.99 28.25
CA GLU A 189 4.65 4.95 29.23
C GLU A 189 5.43 6.10 28.59
N TYR A 190 6.24 5.79 27.58
CA TYR A 190 6.96 6.81 26.83
C TYR A 190 5.99 7.74 26.09
N VAL A 191 5.02 7.22 25.34
CA VAL A 191 4.05 8.04 24.60
C VAL A 191 3.18 8.85 25.55
N LEU A 192 2.69 8.24 26.63
CA LEU A 192 1.87 8.90 27.65
C LEU A 192 2.60 10.07 28.32
N ARG A 193 3.92 9.96 28.53
CA ARG A 193 4.72 11.03 29.13
C ARG A 193 5.14 12.09 28.12
N GLU A 194 5.73 11.68 26.99
CA GLU A 194 6.34 12.58 26.00
C GLU A 194 5.28 13.41 25.26
N PHE A 195 4.14 12.79 24.93
CA PHE A 195 3.06 13.40 24.17
C PHE A 195 1.81 13.62 25.03
N ALA A 196 1.98 13.81 26.34
CA ALA A 196 0.87 13.94 27.29
C ALA A 196 -0.16 15.00 26.88
N ARG A 197 0.29 16.09 26.25
CA ARG A 197 -0.53 17.24 25.84
C ARG A 197 -1.11 17.14 24.43
N ASP A 198 -0.60 16.23 23.61
CA ASP A 198 -1.08 16.01 22.25
C ASP A 198 -2.08 14.86 22.24
N CYS A 199 -3.02 14.79 21.28
CA CYS A 199 -3.87 13.61 21.15
C CYS A 199 -3.21 12.53 20.28
N VAL A 200 -2.68 11.51 20.95
CA VAL A 200 -2.07 10.32 20.36
C VAL A 200 -2.79 9.10 20.91
N ALA A 201 -3.34 8.30 20.00
CA ALA A 201 -3.95 7.02 20.30
C ALA A 201 -3.00 5.90 19.87
N VAL A 202 -2.67 5.01 20.80
CA VAL A 202 -1.78 3.88 20.57
C VAL A 202 -2.61 2.60 20.48
N PHE A 203 -2.39 1.85 19.41
CA PHE A 203 -3.08 0.60 19.10
C PHE A 203 -2.10 -0.57 19.07
N ASP A 204 -2.55 -1.73 19.52
CA ASP A 204 -1.81 -2.97 19.34
C ASP A 204 -1.75 -3.37 17.87
N ALA A 205 -0.57 -3.85 17.45
CA ALA A 205 -0.28 -4.45 16.16
C ALA A 205 0.45 -5.78 16.38
N ARG A 206 0.27 -6.71 15.44
CA ARG A 206 0.89 -8.04 15.52
C ARG A 206 2.38 -8.00 15.16
N TYR A 207 2.73 -7.17 14.19
CA TYR A 207 4.09 -7.04 13.66
C TYR A 207 4.57 -5.60 13.71
N SER A 208 5.87 -5.42 13.92
CA SER A 208 6.55 -4.13 13.84
C SER A 208 6.84 -3.72 12.39
N ALA A 209 7.07 -2.44 12.16
CA ALA A 209 7.44 -1.90 10.85
C ALA A 209 8.73 -2.54 10.32
N ARG A 210 9.64 -2.92 11.23
CA ARG A 210 10.88 -3.62 10.88
C ARG A 210 10.60 -5.04 10.36
N GLU A 211 9.73 -5.79 11.02
CA GLU A 211 9.34 -7.15 10.59
C GLU A 211 8.60 -7.10 9.25
N ILE A 212 7.68 -6.15 9.07
CA ILE A 212 6.94 -5.93 7.82
C ILE A 212 7.91 -5.58 6.69
N LYS A 213 8.85 -4.65 6.93
CA LYS A 213 9.89 -4.30 5.97
C LYS A 213 10.77 -5.47 5.59
N ALA A 214 11.22 -6.27 6.55
CA ALA A 214 12.05 -7.44 6.26
C ALA A 214 11.30 -8.45 5.36
N ARG A 215 9.99 -8.66 5.60
CA ARG A 215 9.15 -9.48 4.73
C ARG A 215 9.01 -8.87 3.33
N ALA A 216 8.74 -7.58 3.24
CA ALA A 216 8.62 -6.87 1.97
C ALA A 216 9.91 -6.95 1.14
N ASP A 217 11.07 -6.72 1.76
CA ASP A 217 12.38 -6.81 1.12
C ASP A 217 12.66 -8.22 0.58
N GLN A 218 12.27 -9.27 1.33
CA GLN A 218 12.38 -10.66 0.88
C GLN A 218 11.51 -10.93 -0.36
N ILE A 219 10.27 -10.43 -0.40
CA ILE A 219 9.38 -10.58 -1.56
C ILE A 219 9.94 -9.85 -2.78
N ILE A 220 10.51 -8.65 -2.59
CA ILE A 220 11.16 -7.88 -3.65
C ILE A 220 12.37 -8.64 -4.21
N ALA A 221 13.19 -9.24 -3.34
CA ALA A 221 14.34 -10.04 -3.76
C ALA A 221 13.92 -11.29 -4.57
N ASP A 222 12.78 -11.89 -4.24
CA ASP A 222 12.23 -13.06 -4.93
C ASP A 222 11.49 -12.72 -6.26
N ARG A 223 11.52 -11.48 -6.74
CA ARG A 223 10.81 -11.08 -7.98
C ARG A 223 11.15 -11.95 -9.20
N ALA A 224 12.43 -12.23 -9.42
CA ALA A 224 12.86 -13.07 -10.55
C ALA A 224 12.36 -14.52 -10.40
N TYR A 225 12.34 -15.04 -9.17
CA TYR A 225 11.81 -16.37 -8.86
C TYR A 225 10.32 -16.49 -9.21
N TRP A 226 9.53 -15.45 -8.93
CA TRP A 226 8.11 -15.39 -9.26
C TRP A 226 7.87 -15.17 -10.75
N ALA A 227 8.65 -14.31 -11.39
CA ALA A 227 8.55 -14.06 -12.83
C ALA A 227 8.78 -15.34 -13.64
N ALA A 228 9.76 -16.18 -13.25
CA ALA A 228 10.00 -17.48 -13.86
C ALA A 228 8.82 -18.47 -13.75
N ARG A 229 7.84 -18.19 -12.89
CA ARG A 229 6.62 -18.98 -12.67
C ARG A 229 5.36 -18.35 -13.30
N GLY A 230 5.53 -17.28 -14.07
CA GLY A 230 4.42 -16.54 -14.70
C GLY A 230 3.68 -15.60 -13.74
N ILE A 231 4.24 -15.32 -12.55
CA ILE A 231 3.68 -14.37 -11.58
C ILE A 231 4.54 -13.11 -11.58
N THR A 232 3.95 -11.97 -11.95
CA THR A 232 4.65 -10.69 -11.92
C THR A 232 4.26 -9.90 -10.67
N VAL A 233 5.20 -9.70 -9.76
CA VAL A 233 5.00 -8.85 -8.58
C VAL A 233 5.13 -7.39 -8.99
N ALA A 234 3.98 -6.72 -9.17
CA ALA A 234 3.90 -5.33 -9.60
C ALA A 234 4.15 -4.34 -8.45
N SER A 235 3.67 -4.65 -7.24
CA SER A 235 3.86 -3.81 -6.07
C SER A 235 4.00 -4.62 -4.78
N VAL A 236 4.70 -4.06 -3.81
CA VAL A 236 4.79 -4.57 -2.44
C VAL A 236 4.55 -3.37 -1.53
N GLY A 237 3.46 -3.39 -0.79
CA GLY A 237 3.03 -2.29 0.09
C GLY A 237 3.28 -2.59 1.56
N TYR A 238 2.85 -1.64 2.39
CA TYR A 238 2.93 -1.72 3.84
C TYR A 238 1.55 -1.44 4.41
N ASP A 239 0.97 -2.42 5.10
CA ASP A 239 -0.19 -2.16 5.95
C ASP A 239 0.30 -1.49 7.24
N TYR A 240 -0.14 -0.26 7.47
CA TYR A 240 0.23 0.53 8.65
C TYR A 240 -0.41 0.01 9.95
N ILE A 241 -1.43 -0.85 9.87
CA ILE A 241 -2.01 -1.56 11.03
C ILE A 241 -1.11 -2.76 11.42
N GLY A 242 -0.17 -3.13 10.55
CA GLY A 242 0.84 -4.14 10.81
C GLY A 242 0.28 -5.56 10.89
N GLN A 243 -0.74 -5.87 10.08
CA GLN A 243 -1.31 -7.21 10.01
C GLN A 243 -0.72 -8.03 8.86
N VAL A 244 -0.53 -7.41 7.69
CA VAL A 244 -0.15 -8.12 6.46
C VAL A 244 0.85 -7.31 5.61
N VAL A 245 1.50 -7.98 4.65
CA VAL A 245 2.20 -7.32 3.53
C VAL A 245 1.33 -7.45 2.28
N PRO A 246 0.69 -6.36 1.82
CA PRO A 246 -0.07 -6.39 0.57
C PRO A 246 0.88 -6.47 -0.62
N VAL A 247 0.64 -7.44 -1.51
CA VAL A 247 1.44 -7.66 -2.72
C VAL A 247 0.52 -7.57 -3.93
N GLY A 248 0.74 -6.53 -4.74
CA GLY A 248 0.08 -6.36 -6.01
C GLY A 248 0.71 -7.27 -7.05
N VAL A 249 -0.09 -8.13 -7.68
CA VAL A 249 0.37 -9.05 -8.73
C VAL A 249 -0.37 -8.84 -10.05
N THR A 250 0.31 -9.09 -11.15
CA THR A 250 -0.27 -9.22 -12.50
C THR A 250 0.02 -10.61 -13.08
N GLY A 251 -0.79 -11.05 -14.04
CA GLY A 251 -0.71 -12.40 -14.63
C GLY A 251 -1.66 -13.37 -13.93
N ASP A 252 -1.15 -14.54 -13.54
CA ASP A 252 -1.94 -15.58 -12.86
C ASP A 252 -2.15 -15.27 -11.37
N VAL A 253 -3.16 -14.45 -11.07
CA VAL A 253 -3.49 -13.98 -9.70
C VAL A 253 -3.90 -15.14 -8.78
N GLU A 254 -4.63 -16.12 -9.30
CA GLU A 254 -5.11 -17.26 -8.51
C GLU A 254 -3.95 -18.16 -8.09
N ARG A 255 -3.01 -18.44 -9.00
CA ARG A 255 -1.77 -19.12 -8.63
C ARG A 255 -0.97 -18.32 -7.62
N ALA A 256 -0.85 -17.01 -7.79
CA ALA A 256 -0.15 -16.15 -6.85
C ALA A 256 -0.77 -16.21 -5.44
N ARG A 257 -2.11 -16.20 -5.33
CA ARG A 257 -2.85 -16.37 -4.06
C ARG A 257 -2.55 -17.70 -3.37
N ALA A 258 -2.36 -18.77 -4.13
CA ALA A 258 -2.03 -20.07 -3.57
C ALA A 258 -0.54 -20.20 -3.18
N GLU A 259 0.38 -19.78 -4.04
CA GLU A 259 1.80 -20.08 -3.89
C GLU A 259 2.57 -19.07 -3.03
N ILE A 260 2.27 -17.76 -3.16
CA ILE A 260 3.03 -16.71 -2.47
C ILE A 260 2.89 -16.83 -0.95
N PRO A 261 1.68 -16.88 -0.36
CA PRO A 261 1.54 -17.03 1.09
C PRO A 261 2.17 -18.33 1.61
N HIS A 262 2.12 -19.42 0.83
CA HIS A 262 2.73 -20.69 1.21
C HIS A 262 4.26 -20.60 1.33
N ARG A 263 4.93 -19.90 0.41
CA ARG A 263 6.39 -19.66 0.47
C ARG A 263 6.77 -18.86 1.71
N TYR A 264 5.94 -17.90 2.12
CA TYR A 264 6.20 -16.98 3.23
C TYR A 264 5.43 -17.34 4.51
N ARG A 265 5.15 -18.63 4.74
CA ARG A 265 4.30 -19.13 5.83
C ARG A 265 4.72 -18.75 7.26
N SER A 266 5.98 -18.38 7.48
CA SER A 266 6.46 -17.92 8.79
C SER A 266 6.50 -16.39 8.86
N GLY A 267 6.25 -15.79 10.02
CA GLY A 267 6.34 -14.33 10.20
C GLY A 267 5.14 -13.56 9.65
N VAL A 268 5.38 -12.39 9.05
CA VAL A 268 4.32 -11.49 8.57
C VAL A 268 3.56 -12.13 7.39
N PRO A 269 2.23 -12.31 7.49
CA PRO A 269 1.40 -12.83 6.41
C PRO A 269 1.45 -11.96 5.16
N VAL A 270 1.25 -12.58 4.01
CA VAL A 270 1.22 -11.90 2.71
C VAL A 270 -0.19 -11.97 2.16
N GLU A 271 -0.73 -10.82 1.77
CA GLU A 271 -2.04 -10.70 1.13
C GLU A 271 -1.85 -10.36 -0.35
N ILE A 272 -2.50 -11.11 -1.23
CA ILE A 272 -2.39 -10.91 -2.67
C ILE A 272 -3.53 -10.05 -3.18
N ILE A 273 -3.17 -8.91 -3.75
CA ILE A 273 -4.09 -7.96 -4.37
C ILE A 273 -3.91 -8.05 -5.87
N GLU A 274 -5.01 -8.14 -6.61
CA GLU A 274 -4.99 -8.02 -8.06
C GLU A 274 -4.55 -6.59 -8.41
N HIS A 275 -3.35 -6.45 -8.97
CA HIS A 275 -2.88 -5.17 -9.45
C HIS A 275 -3.48 -4.94 -10.83
N LYS A 276 -4.69 -4.37 -10.87
CA LYS A 276 -5.26 -3.90 -12.14
C LYS A 276 -4.32 -2.84 -12.68
N ALA A 277 -3.55 -3.22 -13.72
CA ALA A 277 -2.84 -2.24 -14.51
C ALA A 277 -3.88 -1.20 -14.90
N ILE A 278 -3.71 0.02 -14.43
CA ILE A 278 -4.44 1.15 -14.97
C ILE A 278 -3.87 1.32 -16.37
N PHE A 279 -4.30 0.45 -17.30
CA PHE A 279 -4.09 0.59 -18.72
C PHE A 279 -4.83 1.88 -19.08
N ARG A 280 -4.10 2.99 -18.95
CA ARG A 280 -4.33 4.13 -19.81
C ARG A 280 -3.98 3.60 -21.20
N ALA A 281 -4.97 3.05 -21.89
CA ALA A 281 -4.91 2.94 -23.34
C ALA A 281 -4.75 4.38 -23.83
N TRP A 282 -3.51 4.73 -24.19
CA TRP A 282 -3.15 6.00 -24.78
C TRP A 282 -3.60 6.02 -26.23
#